data_AF-A0A932D3C3-F1
#
_entry.id   AF-A0A932D3C3-F1
#
_cell.length_a   1.000
_cell.length_b   1.000
_cell.length_c   1.000
_cell.angle_alpha   90.00
_cell.angle_beta   90.00
_cell.angle_gamma   90.00
#
_symmetry.space_group_name_H-M   'P 1'
#
loop_
_entity.id
_entity.type
_entity.pdbx_description
1 polymer ?
#
loop_
_entity_poly.entity_id
_entity_poly.type
_entity_poly.pdbx_seq_one_letter_code
_entity_poly.pdbx_strand_id
1 'polypeptide(L)'
;MKIVSAREAKEGFAECGEASQKDLVVVTKYGRPFVLMVGVQGKDLEQIVLGMDDELWETIEARRHQPELLSHDEVRRSLGVRRRRPR
;
A
#
# COMPACT_ATOMS: atom_id res chain seq x y z
N MET A 1 14.20 -7.16 10.55
CA MET A 1 13.20 -6.65 11.49
C MET A 1 13.89 -6.15 12.74
N LYS A 2 13.56 -4.93 13.22
CA LYS A 2 14.08 -4.32 14.45
C LYS A 2 12.99 -4.30 15.52
N ILE A 3 13.33 -4.58 16.78
CA ILE A 3 12.39 -4.53 17.90
C ILE A 3 12.89 -3.48 18.90
N VAL A 4 12.02 -2.56 19.30
CA VAL A 4 12.32 -1.50 20.27
C VAL A 4 11.24 -1.41 21.33
N SER A 5 11.56 -0.90 22.51
CA SER A 5 10.56 -0.54 23.52
C SER A 5 9.86 0.77 23.15
N ALA A 6 8.68 1.00 23.72
CA ALA A 6 7.94 2.25 23.57
C ALA A 6 8.74 3.47 24.04
N ARG A 7 9.65 3.27 25.02
CA ARG A 7 10.54 4.32 25.52
C ARG A 7 11.60 4.68 24.49
N GLU A 8 12.31 3.68 23.96
CA GLU A 8 13.32 3.89 22.92
C GLU A 8 12.73 4.49 21.65
N ALA A 9 11.54 4.02 21.24
CA ALA A 9 10.84 4.59 20.08
C ALA A 9 10.42 6.05 20.29
N LYS A 10 10.11 6.45 21.53
CA LYS A 10 9.79 7.85 21.87
C LYS A 10 11.05 8.72 21.84
N GLU A 11 12.16 8.22 22.39
CA GLU A 11 13.43 8.95 22.46
C GLU A 11 14.11 9.06 21.08
N GLY A 12 13.98 8.02 20.23
CA GLY A 12 14.59 7.92 18.91
C GLY A 12 13.59 7.74 17.76
N PHE A 13 12.50 8.52 17.75
CA PHE A 13 11.43 8.36 16.75
C PHE A 13 11.95 8.53 15.31
N ALA A 14 12.77 9.55 15.05
CA ALA A 14 13.33 9.81 13.72
C ALA A 14 14.19 8.64 13.22
N GLU A 15 15.07 8.10 14.07
CA GLU A 15 15.92 6.95 13.76
C GLU A 15 15.10 5.67 13.51
N CYS A 16 14.01 5.49 14.27
CA CYS A 16 13.06 4.41 14.02
C CYS A 16 12.36 4.60 12.67
N GLY A 17 11.98 5.84 12.33
CA GLY A 17 11.39 6.20 11.04
C GLY A 17 12.33 5.92 9.87
N GLU A 18 13.61 6.27 9.97
CA GLU A 18 14.63 5.97 8.97
C GLU A 18 14.89 4.47 8.84
N ALA A 19 15.00 3.76 9.97
CA ALA A 19 15.14 2.31 9.98
C ALA A 19 13.93 1.64 9.31
N SER A 20 12.72 2.17 9.54
CA SER A 20 11.48 1.64 8.99
C SER A 20 11.41 1.69 7.44
N GLN A 21 12.19 2.56 6.80
CA GLN A 21 12.27 2.63 5.33
C GLN A 21 12.97 1.42 4.71
N LYS A 22 13.83 0.76 5.48
CA LYS A 22 14.63 -0.39 5.01
C LYS A 22 14.08 -1.73 5.51
N ASP A 23 13.47 -1.74 6.70
CA ASP A 23 13.05 -2.96 7.38
C ASP A 23 11.92 -2.67 8.39
N LEU A 24 11.16 -3.69 8.81
CA LEU A 24 10.06 -3.53 9.77
C LEU A 24 10.58 -3.18 11.17
N VAL A 25 9.96 -2.19 11.83
CA VAL A 25 10.24 -1.83 13.22
C VAL A 25 9.03 -2.16 14.10
N VAL A 26 9.19 -3.11 15.01
CA VAL A 26 8.16 -3.49 15.99
C VAL A 26 8.42 -2.76 17.30
N VAL A 27 7.45 -1.97 17.75
CA VAL A 27 7.48 -1.30 19.05
C VAL A 27 6.73 -2.13 20.07
N THR A 28 7.38 -2.38 21.21
CA THR A 28 6.84 -3.17 22.32
C THR A 28 6.52 -2.29 23.54
N LYS A 29 5.47 -2.62 24.27
CA LYS A 29 5.10 -2.01 25.56
C LYS A 29 4.91 -3.13 26.58
N TYR A 30 5.66 -3.06 27.69
CA TYR A 30 5.70 -4.13 28.71
C TYR A 30 6.01 -5.52 28.10
N GLY A 31 6.95 -5.57 27.15
CA GLY A 31 7.38 -6.81 26.49
C GLY A 31 6.41 -7.35 25.43
N ARG A 32 5.29 -6.67 25.15
CA ARG A 32 4.30 -7.08 24.14
C ARG A 32 4.34 -6.15 22.93
N PRO A 33 4.33 -6.66 21.68
CA PRO A 33 4.17 -5.84 20.49
C PRO A 33 2.89 -5.00 20.58
N PHE A 34 2.98 -3.72 20.25
CA PHE A 34 1.81 -2.83 20.25
C PHE A 34 1.71 -1.93 19.02
N VAL A 35 2.83 -1.61 18.36
CA VAL A 35 2.87 -0.83 17.12
C VAL A 35 3.84 -1.48 16.15
N LEU A 36 3.46 -1.51 14.87
CA LEU A 36 4.36 -1.77 13.76
C LEU A 36 4.59 -0.46 13.02
N MET A 37 5.85 -0.06 12.86
CA MET A 37 6.23 1.09 12.05
C MET A 37 6.80 0.60 10.72
N VAL A 38 6.22 1.09 9.63
CA VAL A 38 6.58 0.76 8.25
C VAL A 38 6.93 2.04 7.54
N GLY A 39 8.07 2.05 6.86
CA GLY A 39 8.47 3.17 6.04
C GLY A 39 7.64 3.24 4.76
N VAL A 40 7.18 4.44 4.45
CA VAL A 40 6.31 4.72 3.30
C VAL A 40 6.92 5.77 2.37
N GLN A 41 8.23 6.02 2.46
CA GLN A 41 8.91 6.98 1.60
C GLN A 41 8.75 6.60 0.12
N GLY A 42 8.41 7.60 -0.69
CA GLY A 42 8.13 7.41 -2.11
C GLY A 42 6.73 6.88 -2.41
N LYS A 43 5.91 6.62 -1.38
CA LYS A 43 4.47 6.33 -1.53
C LYS A 43 3.64 7.58 -1.28
N ASP A 44 2.57 7.73 -2.04
CA ASP A 44 1.53 8.70 -1.74
C ASP A 44 0.48 8.10 -0.78
N LEU A 45 -0.47 8.94 -0.35
CA LEU A 45 -1.53 8.53 0.56
C LEU A 45 -2.47 7.48 -0.03
N GLU A 46 -2.77 7.57 -1.32
CA GLU A 46 -3.64 6.62 -2.01
C GLU A 46 -3.01 5.23 -1.96
N GLN A 47 -1.72 5.11 -2.27
CA GLN A 47 -0.96 3.87 -2.20
C GLN A 47 -0.89 3.29 -0.79
N ILE A 48 -0.82 4.13 0.25
CA ILE A 48 -0.82 3.68 1.65
C ILE A 48 -2.20 3.12 2.02
N VAL A 49 -3.27 3.88 1.74
CA VAL A 49 -4.63 3.50 2.11
C VAL A 49 -5.09 2.25 1.35
N LEU A 50 -4.95 2.24 0.02
CA LEU A 50 -5.33 1.11 -0.81
C LEU A 50 -4.45 -0.12 -0.56
N GLY A 51 -3.18 0.08 -0.17
CA GLY A 51 -2.30 -1.01 0.21
C GLY A 51 -2.76 -1.79 1.44
N MET A 52 -3.63 -1.21 2.27
CA MET A 52 -4.20 -1.82 3.49
C MET A 52 -5.63 -2.34 3.28
N ASP A 53 -6.18 -2.25 2.08
CA ASP A 53 -7.56 -2.65 1.76
C ASP A 53 -7.59 -4.10 1.24
N ASP A 54 -8.02 -5.02 2.10
CA ASP A 54 -8.09 -6.44 1.77
C ASP A 54 -9.09 -6.73 0.64
N GLU A 55 -10.24 -6.04 0.60
CA GLU A 55 -11.28 -6.24 -0.43
C GLU A 55 -10.77 -5.81 -1.82
N LEU A 56 -9.98 -4.74 -1.86
CA LEU A 56 -9.31 -4.31 -3.09
C LEU A 56 -8.34 -5.38 -3.58
N TRP A 57 -7.53 -5.94 -2.70
CA TRP A 57 -6.56 -6.98 -3.07
C TRP A 57 -7.23 -8.26 -3.56
N GLU A 58 -8.31 -8.69 -2.91
CA GLU A 58 -9.13 -9.81 -3.39
C GLU A 58 -9.66 -9.56 -4.80
N THR A 59 -10.16 -8.34 -5.05
CA THR A 59 -10.66 -7.94 -6.37
C THR A 59 -9.54 -7.94 -7.41
N ILE A 60 -8.36 -7.42 -7.06
CA ILE A 60 -7.18 -7.41 -7.95
C ILE A 60 -6.76 -8.83 -8.29
N GLU A 61 -6.68 -9.74 -7.32
CA GLU A 61 -6.28 -11.12 -7.60
C GLU A 61 -7.32 -11.88 -8.43
N ALA A 62 -8.60 -11.71 -8.12
CA ALA A 62 -9.67 -12.27 -8.94
C ALA A 62 -9.56 -11.83 -10.41
N ARG A 63 -9.24 -10.55 -10.65
CA ARG A 63 -9.05 -10.01 -12.01
C ARG A 63 -7.77 -10.49 -12.68
N ARG A 64 -6.65 -10.67 -11.95
CA ARG A 64 -5.41 -11.22 -12.51
C ARG A 64 -5.57 -12.62 -13.07
N HIS A 65 -6.49 -13.40 -12.49
CA HIS A 65 -6.82 -14.75 -12.94
C HIS A 65 -7.89 -14.80 -14.04
N GLN A 66 -8.46 -13.66 -14.44
CA GLN A 66 -9.41 -13.62 -15.55
C GLN A 66 -8.67 -13.63 -16.90
N PRO A 67 -9.01 -14.54 -17.82
CA PRO A 67 -8.32 -14.66 -19.11
C PRO A 67 -8.73 -13.58 -20.12
N GLU A 68 -9.82 -12.86 -19.87
CA GLU A 68 -10.43 -11.96 -20.83
C GLU A 68 -9.90 -10.54 -20.68
N LEU A 69 -8.94 -10.18 -21.52
CA LEU A 69 -8.45 -8.81 -21.65
C LEU A 69 -9.25 -8.12 -22.76
N LEU A 70 -9.94 -7.02 -22.42
CA LEU A 70 -10.60 -6.18 -23.40
C LEU A 70 -9.65 -5.11 -23.92
N SER A 71 -9.58 -4.95 -25.24
CA SER A 71 -8.91 -3.81 -25.85
C SER A 71 -9.65 -2.51 -25.52
N HIS A 72 -8.93 -1.40 -25.56
CA HIS A 72 -9.54 -0.08 -25.33
C HIS A 72 -10.71 0.21 -26.29
N ASP A 73 -10.66 -0.25 -27.54
CA ASP A 73 -11.76 -0.04 -28.50
C ASP A 73 -13.01 -0.90 -28.16
N GLU A 74 -12.83 -2.10 -27.63
CA GLU A 74 -13.93 -2.96 -27.15
C GLU A 74 -14.61 -2.35 -25.92
N VAL A 75 -13.83 -1.87 -24.94
CA VAL A 75 -14.34 -1.18 -23.75
C VAL A 75 -15.11 0.08 -24.14
N ARG A 76 -14.60 0.89 -25.07
CA ARG A 76 -15.32 2.08 -25.54
C ARG A 76 -16.63 1.73 -26.22
N ARG A 77 -16.65 0.64 -27.00
CA ARG A 77 -17.86 0.18 -27.68
C ARG A 77 -18.90 -0.29 -26.67
N SER A 78 -18.52 -1.06 -25.66
CA SER A 78 -19.44 -1.54 -24.62
C SER A 78 -20.00 -0.40 -23.75
N LEU A 79 -19.18 0.62 -23.47
CA LEU A 79 -19.58 1.80 -22.70
C LEU A 79 -20.22 2.92 -23.54
N GLY A 80 -20.36 2.75 -24.86
CA GLY A 80 -20.94 3.76 -25.76
C GLY A 80 -20.11 5.05 -25.91
N VAL A 81 -18.83 5.06 -25.53
CA VAL A 81 -17.99 6.27 -25.52
C VAL A 81 -17.37 6.50 -26.90
N ARG A 82 -17.92 7.46 -27.66
CA ARG A 82 -17.38 7.86 -28.98
C ARG A 82 -15.95 8.38 -28.86
N ARG A 83 -15.07 8.04 -29.83
CA ARG A 83 -13.70 8.61 -29.90
C ARG A 83 -13.79 10.13 -30.02
N ARG A 84 -13.07 10.85 -29.14
CA ARG A 84 -12.82 12.29 -29.34
C ARG A 84 -11.95 12.40 -30.59
N ARG A 85 -12.37 13.17 -31.60
CA ARG A 85 -11.50 13.51 -32.74
C ARG A 85 -10.32 14.33 -32.19
N PRO A 86 -9.06 13.98 -32.51
CA PRO A 86 -7.94 14.86 -32.19
C PRO A 86 -8.16 16.21 -32.89
N ARG A 87 -7.86 17.30 -32.17
CA ARG A 87 -7.84 18.66 -32.72
C ARG A 87 -6.60 18.85 -33.57
#